data_AF-A0A917C636-F1
#
_entry.id   AF-A0A917C636-F1
#
_cell.length_a   1.000
_cell.length_b   1.000
_cell.length_c   1.000
_cell.angle_alpha   90.00
_cell.angle_beta   90.00
_cell.angle_gamma   90.00
#
_symmetry.space_group_name_H-M   'P 1'
#
loop_
_entity.id
_entity.type
_entity.pdbx_description
1 polymer ?
#
loop_
_entity_poly.entity_id
_entity_poly.type
_entity_poly.pdbx_seq_one_letter_code
_entity_poly.pdbx_strand_id
1 'polypeptide(L)'
;MTQVIDFGKSVLSSFSQSISIPVAGSPSSNALPEFGLATAQAGNVILNASVGIQTVLGSPDFLFSILRGDTTIFTVKASAMAVKLYESYCFSYVDTNVPAGYFSYKLTVSIVNPSASNTANLIGPVNFSGLSLG
;
A
#
# COMPACT_ATOMS: atom_id res chain seq x y z
N MET A 1 -14.54 -26.32 -5.24
CA MET A 1 -13.19 -26.03 -5.77
C MET A 1 -13.11 -24.53 -5.92
N THR A 2 -12.17 -23.87 -5.26
CA THR A 2 -11.99 -22.42 -5.36
C THR A 2 -11.43 -22.07 -6.74
N GLN A 3 -11.98 -21.06 -7.38
CA GLN A 3 -11.60 -20.58 -8.70
C GLN A 3 -11.01 -19.17 -8.61
N VAL A 4 -10.11 -18.85 -9.54
CA VAL A 4 -9.66 -17.47 -9.73
C VAL A 4 -10.77 -16.71 -10.44
N ILE A 5 -11.28 -15.66 -9.79
CA ILE A 5 -12.34 -14.81 -10.34
C ILE A 5 -11.72 -13.70 -11.18
N ASP A 6 -10.66 -13.06 -10.66
CA ASP A 6 -10.02 -11.92 -11.29
C ASP A 6 -8.62 -11.67 -10.71
N PHE A 7 -7.80 -10.91 -11.43
CA PHE A 7 -6.48 -10.46 -11.01
C PHE A 7 -6.26 -8.99 -11.37
N GLY A 8 -5.89 -8.19 -10.37
CA GLY A 8 -5.61 -6.77 -10.52
C GLY A 8 -4.19 -6.45 -10.03
N LYS A 9 -3.52 -5.52 -10.72
CA LYS A 9 -2.26 -4.96 -10.26
C LYS A 9 -2.10 -3.52 -10.70
N SER A 10 -1.36 -2.76 -9.93
CA SER A 10 -0.96 -1.39 -10.26
C SER A 10 0.43 -1.11 -9.73
N VAL A 11 1.23 -0.40 -10.53
CA VAL A 11 2.61 -0.07 -10.21
C VAL A 11 2.80 1.42 -10.34
N LEU A 12 3.12 2.09 -9.24
CA LEU A 12 3.48 3.49 -9.23
C LEU A 12 4.98 3.59 -9.51
N SER A 13 5.33 4.03 -10.70
CA SER A 13 6.71 4.21 -11.15
C SER A 13 6.81 5.37 -12.15
N SER A 14 8.00 5.87 -12.40
CA SER A 14 8.25 6.78 -13.53
C SER A 14 8.76 6.01 -14.76
N PHE A 15 9.02 6.73 -15.87
CA PHE A 15 9.63 6.14 -17.06
C PHE A 15 10.98 5.46 -16.77
N SER A 16 11.77 5.97 -15.81
CA SER A 16 13.03 5.37 -15.37
C SER A 16 12.85 4.29 -14.30
N GLN A 17 11.61 3.87 -14.03
CA GLN A 17 11.23 2.91 -12.98
C GLN A 17 11.63 3.34 -11.56
N SER A 18 11.82 4.64 -11.33
CA SER A 18 12.13 5.20 -10.01
C SER A 18 11.21 6.37 -9.69
N ILE A 19 10.71 6.45 -8.46
CA ILE A 19 10.02 7.63 -7.94
C ILE A 19 10.82 8.27 -6.82
N SER A 20 10.49 9.52 -6.48
CA SER A 20 10.98 10.21 -5.29
C SER A 20 9.88 11.14 -4.82
N ILE A 21 8.93 10.60 -4.04
CA ILE A 21 7.74 11.34 -3.60
C ILE A 21 7.83 11.52 -2.08
N PRO A 22 7.80 12.76 -1.54
CA PRO A 22 7.76 12.99 -0.11
C PRO A 22 6.53 12.32 0.53
N VAL A 23 6.76 11.60 1.63
CA VAL A 23 5.66 10.99 2.39
C VAL A 23 4.98 12.07 3.24
N ALA A 24 3.66 12.18 3.11
CA ALA A 24 2.84 13.11 3.85
C ALA A 24 2.70 12.70 5.32
N GLY A 25 2.69 13.70 6.20
CA GLY A 25 2.38 13.52 7.62
C GLY A 25 0.88 13.42 7.86
N SER A 26 0.47 12.55 8.78
CA SER A 26 -0.89 12.45 9.28
C SER A 26 -1.40 13.83 9.76
N PRO A 27 -2.66 14.23 9.46
CA PRO A 27 -3.76 13.41 8.93
C PRO A 27 -3.78 13.24 7.41
N SER A 28 -2.83 13.83 6.68
CA SER A 28 -2.71 13.63 5.23
C SER A 28 -2.03 12.29 4.92
N SER A 29 -2.28 11.75 3.73
CA SER A 29 -1.63 10.53 3.23
C SER A 29 -1.37 10.65 1.74
N ASN A 30 -0.36 9.94 1.25
CA ASN A 30 -0.16 9.77 -0.19
C ASN A 30 -1.04 8.63 -0.68
N ALA A 31 -1.77 8.88 -1.77
CA ALA A 31 -2.37 7.80 -2.56
C ALA A 31 -1.27 7.13 -3.39
N LEU A 32 -1.15 5.81 -3.23
CA LEU A 32 -0.20 4.97 -3.95
C LEU A 32 -0.95 4.26 -5.11
N PRO A 33 -0.53 3.09 -5.64
CA PRO A 33 -1.28 2.42 -6.68
C PRO A 33 -2.69 2.02 -6.24
N GLU A 34 -3.63 2.14 -7.18
CA GLU A 34 -5.00 1.66 -7.08
C GLU A 34 -5.31 0.77 -8.30
N PHE A 35 -6.12 -0.26 -8.09
CA PHE A 35 -6.68 -1.09 -9.17
C PHE A 35 -8.10 -1.53 -8.82
N GLY A 36 -8.88 -1.89 -9.84
CA GLY A 36 -10.18 -2.53 -9.67
C GLY A 36 -10.07 -4.05 -9.76
N LEU A 37 -10.96 -4.75 -9.07
CA LEU A 37 -11.00 -6.21 -9.03
C LEU A 37 -12.45 -6.69 -8.85
N ALA A 38 -12.87 -7.69 -9.66
CA ALA A 38 -14.14 -8.37 -9.47
C ALA A 38 -14.06 -9.42 -8.35
N THR A 39 -15.11 -9.53 -7.54
CA THR A 39 -15.19 -10.45 -6.39
C THR A 39 -16.45 -11.30 -6.46
N ALA A 40 -16.34 -12.54 -5.99
CA ALA A 40 -17.47 -13.45 -5.83
C ALA A 40 -18.10 -13.30 -4.44
N GLN A 41 -19.35 -13.75 -4.29
CA GLN A 41 -20.07 -13.71 -3.01
C GLN A 41 -19.35 -14.54 -1.96
N ALA A 42 -19.05 -13.93 -0.81
CA ALA A 42 -18.26 -14.54 0.25
C ALA A 42 -16.87 -15.03 -0.23
N GLY A 43 -16.33 -14.38 -1.26
CA GLY A 43 -15.01 -14.65 -1.79
C GLY A 43 -13.90 -14.11 -0.90
N ASN A 44 -12.67 -14.40 -1.30
CA ASN A 44 -11.45 -13.91 -0.66
C ASN A 44 -10.59 -13.17 -1.66
N VAL A 45 -9.95 -12.08 -1.24
CA VAL A 45 -8.98 -11.36 -2.05
C VAL A 45 -7.63 -11.36 -1.35
N ILE A 46 -6.62 -11.93 -2.00
CA ILE A 46 -5.24 -11.93 -1.51
C ILE A 46 -4.55 -10.70 -2.08
N LEU A 47 -4.12 -9.80 -1.20
CA LEU A 47 -3.53 -8.51 -1.53
C LEU A 47 -2.05 -8.53 -1.14
N ASN A 48 -1.18 -8.12 -2.05
CA ASN A 48 0.27 -8.05 -1.82
C ASN A 48 0.80 -6.68 -2.22
N ALA A 49 1.59 -6.06 -1.34
CA ALA A 49 2.20 -4.77 -1.56
C ALA A 49 3.71 -4.81 -1.30
N SER A 50 4.46 -4.05 -2.09
CA SER A 50 5.87 -3.76 -1.85
C SER A 50 6.13 -2.27 -2.04
N VAL A 51 6.69 -1.62 -1.02
CA VAL A 51 6.95 -0.18 -1.00
C VAL A 51 8.42 0.06 -0.65
N GLY A 52 9.13 0.79 -1.51
CA GLY A 52 10.46 1.31 -1.19
C GLY A 52 10.37 2.65 -0.47
N ILE A 53 11.15 2.81 0.60
CA ILE A 53 11.24 4.05 1.38
C ILE A 53 12.70 4.44 1.55
N GLN A 54 12.97 5.74 1.43
CA GLN A 54 14.20 6.38 1.84
C GLN A 54 13.90 7.31 3.02
N THR A 55 14.50 7.07 4.19
CA THR A 55 14.44 8.02 5.29
C THR A 55 15.41 9.18 5.00
N VAL A 56 15.00 10.41 5.26
CA VAL A 56 15.82 11.60 5.00
C VAL A 56 16.34 12.18 6.31
N LEU A 57 15.43 12.41 7.26
CA LEU A 57 15.72 12.86 8.61
C LEU A 57 14.96 12.02 9.63
N GLY A 58 15.60 11.79 10.78
CA GLY A 58 14.99 11.14 11.94
C GLY A 58 14.57 9.69 11.71
N SER A 59 13.63 9.24 12.54
CA SER A 59 13.08 7.90 12.54
C SER A 59 11.55 7.98 12.44
N PRO A 60 11.02 8.28 11.24
CA PRO A 60 9.59 8.31 11.01
C PRO A 60 8.95 6.93 11.20
N ASP A 61 7.76 6.93 11.78
CA ASP A 61 6.83 5.80 11.81
C ASP A 61 5.87 5.94 10.63
N PHE A 62 5.80 4.92 9.80
CA PHE A 62 4.89 4.82 8.67
C PHE A 62 3.65 4.03 9.02
N LEU A 63 2.50 4.48 8.56
CA LEU A 63 1.26 3.71 8.55
C LEU A 63 0.88 3.44 7.11
N PHE A 64 0.95 2.17 6.72
CA PHE A 64 0.43 1.69 5.44
C PHE A 64 -1.00 1.24 5.65
N SER A 65 -1.90 1.66 4.78
CA SER A 65 -3.31 1.28 4.83
C SER A 65 -3.78 0.77 3.49
N ILE A 66 -4.55 -0.31 3.48
CA ILE A 66 -5.28 -0.78 2.30
C ILE A 66 -6.76 -0.43 2.48
N LEU A 67 -7.32 0.19 1.45
CA LEU A 67 -8.72 0.54 1.37
C LEU A 67 -9.41 -0.30 0.30
N ARG A 68 -10.64 -0.74 0.59
CA ARG A 68 -11.60 -1.27 -0.40
C ARG A 68 -12.66 -0.20 -0.63
N GLY A 69 -12.66 0.42 -1.80
CA GLY A 69 -13.31 1.71 -2.02
C GLY A 69 -12.69 2.77 -1.12
N ASP A 70 -13.50 3.34 -0.24
CA ASP A 70 -13.07 4.33 0.75
C ASP A 70 -12.95 3.77 2.18
N THR A 71 -13.25 2.49 2.37
CA THR A 71 -13.19 1.85 3.69
C THR A 71 -11.81 1.22 3.90
N THR A 72 -11.13 1.61 4.98
CA THR A 72 -9.88 0.95 5.38
C THR A 72 -10.17 -0.45 5.89
N ILE A 73 -9.53 -1.46 5.30
CA ILE A 73 -9.70 -2.88 5.63
C ILE A 73 -8.46 -3.48 6.29
N PHE A 74 -7.30 -2.85 6.12
CA PHE A 74 -6.04 -3.30 6.70
C PHE A 74 -5.13 -2.12 6.97
N THR A 75 -4.39 -2.18 8.08
CA THR A 75 -3.31 -1.25 8.38
C THR A 75 -2.11 -1.99 8.96
N VAL A 76 -0.91 -1.51 8.65
CA VAL A 76 0.33 -1.98 9.28
C VAL A 76 1.24 -0.80 9.55
N LYS A 77 1.81 -0.77 10.76
CA LYS A 77 2.80 0.22 11.17
C LYS A 77 4.21 -0.33 10.94
N ALA A 78 5.08 0.49 10.36
CA ALA A 78 6.51 0.22 10.25
C ALA A 78 7.29 1.40 10.81
N SER A 79 8.40 1.15 11.48
CA SER A 79 9.24 2.19 12.06
C SER A 79 10.60 2.19 11.38
N ALA A 80 11.03 3.36 10.92
CA ALA A 80 12.37 3.55 10.39
C ALA A 80 13.43 3.26 11.47
N MET A 81 14.41 2.41 11.14
CA MET A 81 15.47 2.05 12.08
C MET A 81 16.64 3.05 12.11
N ALA A 82 16.84 3.82 11.04
CA ALA A 82 17.92 4.80 10.94
C ALA A 82 17.60 5.94 9.96
N VAL A 83 18.42 6.99 10.01
CA VAL A 83 18.39 8.14 9.09
C VAL A 83 19.18 7.81 7.81
N LYS A 84 18.77 8.35 6.65
CA LYS A 84 19.42 8.12 5.34
C LYS A 84 19.46 6.65 4.94
N LEU A 85 18.50 5.86 5.42
CA LEU A 85 18.39 4.45 5.14
C LEU A 85 17.40 4.20 4.00
N TYR A 86 17.70 3.19 3.19
CA TYR A 86 16.85 2.69 2.13
C TYR A 86 16.29 1.35 2.59
N GLU A 87 14.97 1.25 2.72
CA GLU A 87 14.29 0.04 3.15
C GLU A 87 13.16 -0.32 2.19
N SER A 88 12.82 -1.60 2.15
CA SER A 88 11.67 -2.12 1.41
C SER A 88 10.72 -2.79 2.39
N TYR A 89 9.46 -2.36 2.39
CA TYR A 89 8.40 -2.97 3.19
C TYR A 89 7.51 -3.81 2.28
N CYS A 90 7.40 -5.09 2.60
CA CYS A 90 6.56 -6.04 1.89
C CYS A 90 5.55 -6.63 2.88
N PHE A 91 4.27 -6.65 2.51
CA PHE A 91 3.22 -7.21 3.34
C PHE A 91 2.10 -7.80 2.49
N SER A 92 1.40 -8.76 3.09
CA SER A 92 0.28 -9.47 2.49
C SER A 92 -0.92 -9.42 3.43
N TYR A 93 -2.12 -9.31 2.86
CA TYR A 93 -3.38 -9.31 3.59
C TYR A 93 -4.44 -10.08 2.80
N VAL A 94 -5.32 -10.79 3.50
CA VAL A 94 -6.45 -11.50 2.89
C VAL A 94 -7.74 -10.82 3.35
N ASP A 95 -8.43 -10.18 2.41
CA ASP A 95 -9.77 -9.65 2.61
C ASP A 95 -10.78 -10.79 2.43
N THR A 96 -11.44 -11.19 3.51
CA THR A 96 -12.34 -12.36 3.53
C THR A 96 -13.80 -11.96 3.55
N ASN A 97 -14.67 -12.86 3.11
CA ASN A 97 -16.13 -12.64 3.08
C ASN A 97 -16.52 -11.40 2.27
N VAL A 98 -15.83 -11.18 1.15
CA VAL A 98 -16.09 -10.02 0.28
C VAL A 98 -17.44 -10.20 -0.41
N PRO A 99 -18.29 -9.16 -0.51
CA PRO A 99 -19.51 -9.24 -1.30
C PRO A 99 -19.22 -9.49 -2.79
N ALA A 100 -20.19 -10.01 -3.54
CA ALA A 100 -20.09 -10.04 -4.99
C ALA A 100 -20.11 -8.61 -5.56
N GLY A 101 -19.21 -8.29 -6.49
CA GLY A 101 -19.18 -6.97 -7.12
C GLY A 101 -17.85 -6.62 -7.75
N TYR A 102 -17.66 -5.33 -8.05
CA TYR A 102 -16.39 -4.78 -8.51
C TYR A 102 -15.94 -3.71 -7.53
N PHE A 103 -14.76 -3.88 -6.95
CA PHE A 103 -14.25 -2.99 -5.90
C PHE A 103 -12.90 -2.42 -6.31
N SER A 104 -12.64 -1.17 -5.92
CA SER A 104 -11.30 -0.62 -6.00
C SER A 104 -10.51 -0.96 -4.75
N TYR A 105 -9.25 -1.32 -4.93
CA TYR A 105 -8.28 -1.52 -3.86
C TYR A 105 -7.20 -0.47 -3.99
N LYS A 106 -7.01 0.32 -2.94
CA LYS A 106 -6.08 1.44 -2.88
C LYS A 106 -5.10 1.26 -1.74
N LEU A 107 -3.82 1.43 -2.03
CA LEU A 107 -2.78 1.51 -1.01
C LEU A 107 -2.51 2.97 -0.65
N THR A 108 -2.37 3.27 0.63
CA THR A 108 -1.94 4.59 1.11
C THR A 108 -0.81 4.47 2.12
N VAL A 109 -0.07 5.57 2.28
CA VAL A 109 0.97 5.69 3.30
C VAL A 109 0.94 7.07 3.93
N SER A 110 1.23 7.15 5.22
CA SER A 110 1.48 8.40 5.94
C SER A 110 2.54 8.22 7.02
N ILE A 111 3.18 9.32 7.41
CA ILE A 111 4.01 9.37 8.63
C ILE A 111 3.09 9.70 9.81
N VAL A 112 3.09 8.87 10.86
CA VAL A 112 2.22 9.04 12.04
C VAL A 112 2.83 9.87 13.16
N ASN A 113 4.14 10.10 13.13
CA ASN A 113 4.87 10.99 14.02
C ASN A 113 5.52 12.17 13.26
N PRO A 114 4.76 12.94 12.45
CA PRO A 114 5.33 13.95 11.58
C PRO A 114 5.98 15.07 12.40
N SER A 115 7.20 15.43 12.03
CA SER A 115 7.92 16.58 12.57
C SER A 115 8.88 17.12 11.50
N ALA A 116 9.41 18.33 11.69
CA ALA A 116 10.42 18.89 10.78
C ALA A 116 11.67 17.99 10.65
N SER A 117 11.90 17.12 11.64
CA SER A 117 13.04 16.19 11.69
C SER A 117 12.67 14.75 11.33
N ASN A 118 11.40 14.45 11.01
CA ASN A 118 10.95 13.11 10.60
C ASN A 118 10.40 13.17 9.19
N THR A 119 11.27 12.93 8.22
CA THR A 119 10.93 13.03 6.79
C THR A 119 11.45 11.81 6.03
N ALA A 120 10.70 11.41 5.02
CA ALA A 120 11.04 10.28 4.16
C ALA A 120 10.44 10.47 2.77
N ASN A 121 11.04 9.79 1.80
CA ASN A 121 10.58 9.72 0.43
C ASN A 121 10.18 8.28 0.08
N LEU A 122 9.13 8.13 -0.71
CA LEU A 122 8.86 6.91 -1.46
C LEU A 122 9.85 6.81 -2.61
N ILE A 123 10.40 5.60 -2.80
CA ILE A 123 11.40 5.31 -3.83
C ILE A 123 11.06 4.03 -4.59
N GLY A 124 11.64 3.89 -5.79
CA GLY A 124 11.47 2.74 -6.65
C GLY A 124 10.04 2.59 -7.19
N PRO A 125 9.71 1.45 -7.81
CA PRO A 125 8.33 1.14 -8.12
C PRO A 125 7.60 0.69 -6.86
N VAL A 126 6.46 1.30 -6.56
CA VAL A 126 5.53 0.76 -5.56
C VAL A 126 4.60 -0.20 -6.26
N ASN A 127 4.62 -1.48 -5.89
CA ASN A 127 3.80 -2.52 -6.50
C ASN A 127 2.66 -2.89 -5.57
N PHE A 128 1.46 -2.99 -6.12
CA PHE A 128 0.29 -3.46 -5.40
C PHE A 128 -0.53 -4.38 -6.30
N SER A 129 -0.88 -5.55 -5.80
CA SER A 129 -1.62 -6.56 -6.57
C SER A 129 -2.65 -7.28 -5.72
N GLY A 130 -3.67 -7.82 -6.39
CA GLY A 130 -4.79 -8.52 -5.80
C GLY A 130 -5.18 -9.74 -6.63
N LEU A 131 -5.46 -10.86 -5.97
CA LEU A 131 -6.01 -12.07 -6.57
C LEU A 131 -7.36 -12.38 -5.93
N SER A 132 -8.42 -12.39 -6.73
CA SER A 132 -9.78 -12.70 -6.29
C SER A 132 -10.06 -14.20 -6.41
N LEU A 133 -10.61 -14.78 -5.35
CA LEU A 133 -10.91 -16.20 -5.24
C LEU A 133 -12.36 -16.40 -4.80
N GLY A 134 -13.08 -17.33 -5.44
CA GLY A 134 -14.50 -17.62 -5.20
C GLY A 134 -14.88 -19.07 -5.44
#